data_AF-A0A919I765-F1
#
_entry.id   AF-A0A919I765-F1
#
_cell.length_a   1.000
_cell.length_b   1.000
_cell.length_c   1.000
_cell.angle_alpha   90.00
_cell.angle_beta   90.00
_cell.angle_gamma   90.00
#
_symmetry.space_group_name_H-M   'P 1'
#
loop_
_entity.id
_entity.type
_entity.pdbx_description
1 polymer ?
#
loop_
_entity_poly.entity_id
_entity_poly.type
_entity_poly.pdbx_seq_one_letter_code
_entity_poly.pdbx_strand_id
1 'polypeptide(L)' 'MAQYGVRVGAVLPGPVVTALLDDWPKAKMDEALANGSLMQPIEVAESVLFMVTRSKNVTVRDIVILPNSVDL' A
#
# COMPACT_ATOMS: atom_id res chain seq x y z
N MET A 1 16.55 -3.94 -19.43
CA MET A 1 17.59 -3.30 -18.58
C MET A 1 17.23 -1.83 -18.45
N ALA A 2 17.42 -1.20 -17.28
CA ALA A 2 17.17 0.24 -17.10
C ALA A 2 18.28 1.05 -17.80
N GLN A 3 18.00 1.59 -19.00
CA GLN A 3 18.99 2.24 -19.87
C GLN A 3 19.77 3.37 -19.19
N TYR A 4 19.13 4.09 -18.26
CA TYR A 4 19.72 5.21 -17.53
C TYR A 4 19.89 4.95 -16.03
N GLY A 5 19.82 3.69 -15.59
CA GLY A 5 19.87 3.35 -14.17
C GLY A 5 18.66 3.81 -13.34
N VAL A 6 17.60 4.30 -14.00
CA VAL A 6 16.35 4.70 -13.34
C VAL A 6 15.56 3.45 -12.95
N ARG A 7 15.20 3.36 -11.67
CA ARG A 7 14.31 2.31 -11.14
C ARG A 7 12.88 2.83 -11.16
N VAL A 8 11.96 2.01 -11.67
CA VAL A 8 10.53 2.31 -11.73
C VAL A 8 9.77 1.15 -11.09
N GLY A 9 8.86 1.47 -10.18
CA GLY A 9 7.97 0.49 -9.58
C GLY A 9 6.75 1.14 -8.93
N ALA A 10 5.79 0.31 -8.54
CA ALA A 10 4.53 0.71 -7.94
C ALA A 10 4.23 -0.09 -6.66
N VAL A 11 3.51 0.55 -5.73
CA VAL A 11 2.82 -0.14 -4.63
C VAL A 11 1.33 -0.14 -5.00
N LEU A 12 0.70 -1.30 -4.95
CA LEU A 12 -0.70 -1.54 -5.24
C LEU A 12 -1.41 -1.93 -3.94
N PRO A 13 -1.77 -0.95 -3.09
CA PRO A 13 -2.42 -1.22 -1.82
C PRO A 13 -3.92 -1.53 -1.97
N GLY A 14 -4.42 -2.39 -1.10
CA GLY A 14 -5.85 -2.46 -0.76
C GLY A 14 -6.32 -1.20 0.01
N PRO A 15 -7.49 -1.24 0.66
CA PRO A 15 -8.03 -0.09 1.38
C PRO A 15 -7.14 0.35 2.56
N VAL A 16 -6.80 1.65 2.62
CA VAL A 16 -5.91 2.23 3.63
C VAL A 16 -6.58 3.37 4.38
N VAL A 17 -6.41 3.41 5.69
CA VAL A 17 -6.86 4.53 6.54
C VAL A 17 -6.10 5.80 6.16
N THR A 18 -6.70 6.65 5.33
CA THR A 18 -6.11 7.92 4.84
C THR A 18 -7.19 8.99 4.76
N ALA A 19 -6.79 10.24 4.49
CA ALA A 19 -7.73 11.34 4.26
C ALA A 19 -8.69 11.10 3.06
N LEU A 20 -8.39 10.13 2.18
CA LEU A 20 -9.32 9.73 1.12
C LEU A 20 -10.62 9.11 1.66
N LEU A 21 -10.65 8.72 2.93
CA LEU A 21 -11.82 8.17 3.61
C LEU A 21 -12.61 9.23 4.39
N ASP A 22 -12.18 10.50 4.43
CA ASP A 22 -12.81 11.54 5.26
C ASP A 22 -14.28 11.79 4.87
N ASP A 23 -14.63 11.58 3.59
CA ASP A 23 -15.99 11.71 3.08
C ASP A 23 -16.87 10.48 3.34
N TRP A 24 -16.32 9.41 3.95
CA TRP A 24 -17.09 8.21 4.25
C TRP A 24 -18.04 8.45 5.44
N PRO A 25 -19.27 7.91 5.39
CA PRO A 25 -20.13 7.90 6.57
C PRO A 25 -19.42 7.21 7.74
N LYS A 26 -19.41 7.84 8.91
CA LYS A 26 -18.71 7.33 10.11
C LYS A 26 -19.04 5.87 10.42
N ALA A 27 -20.31 5.48 10.29
CA ALA A 27 -20.73 4.08 10.51
C ALA A 27 -20.04 3.08 9.56
N LYS A 28 -19.82 3.46 8.29
CA LYS A 28 -19.10 2.61 7.32
C LYS A 28 -17.62 2.51 7.65
N MET A 29 -17.01 3.60 8.13
CA MET A 29 -15.62 3.60 8.57
C MET A 29 -15.43 2.70 9.80
N ASP A 30 -16.30 2.83 10.79
CA ASP A 30 -16.26 2.02 12.02
C ASP A 30 -16.47 0.53 11.71
N GLU A 31 -17.40 0.20 10.79
CA GLU A 31 -17.61 -1.17 10.30
C GLU A 31 -16.37 -1.73 9.58
N ALA A 32 -15.77 -0.95 8.68
CA ALA A 32 -14.59 -1.35 7.91
C ALA A 32 -13.34 -1.55 8.79
N LEU A 33 -13.21 -0.76 9.86
CA LEU A 33 -12.18 -1.00 10.88
C LEU A 33 -12.48 -2.27 11.68
N ALA A 34 -13.72 -2.47 12.12
CA ALA A 34 -14.11 -3.61 12.94
C ALA A 34 -14.00 -4.95 12.21
N ASN A 35 -14.31 -4.99 10.91
CA ASN A 35 -14.16 -6.19 10.07
C ASN A 35 -12.73 -6.37 9.51
N GLY A 36 -11.81 -5.46 9.85
CA GLY A 36 -10.40 -5.50 9.46
C GLY A 36 -10.13 -5.21 7.99
N SER A 37 -11.08 -4.67 7.24
CA SER A 37 -10.96 -4.41 5.79
C SER A 37 -10.13 -3.17 5.44
N LEU A 38 -9.59 -2.46 6.45
CA LEU A 38 -8.67 -1.34 6.27
C LEU A 38 -7.31 -1.66 6.89
N MET A 39 -6.23 -1.36 6.18
CA MET A 39 -4.87 -1.36 6.74
C MET A 39 -4.40 0.04 7.13
N GLN A 40 -3.41 0.11 8.01
CA GLN A 40 -2.80 1.37 8.42
C GLN A 40 -1.79 1.86 7.36
N PRO A 41 -1.58 3.19 7.21
CA PRO A 41 -0.59 3.74 6.26
C PRO A 41 0.83 3.23 6.43
N ILE A 42 1.18 2.74 7.63
CA ILE A 42 2.50 2.18 7.91
C ILE A 42 2.84 1.00 6.99
N GLU A 43 1.86 0.19 6.59
CA GLU A 43 2.08 -0.94 5.67
C GLU A 43 2.55 -0.48 4.28
N VAL A 44 2.00 0.65 3.80
CA VAL A 44 2.43 1.28 2.54
C VAL A 44 3.81 1.91 2.70
N ALA A 45 4.05 2.60 3.82
CA ALA A 45 5.34 3.26 4.08
C ALA A 45 6.49 2.25 4.17
N GLU A 46 6.30 1.15 4.89
CA GLU A 46 7.28 0.06 4.99
C GLU A 46 7.49 -0.64 3.64
N SER A 47 6.44 -0.79 2.83
CA SER A 47 6.57 -1.30 1.45
C SER A 47 7.45 -0.40 0.58
N VAL A 48 7.25 0.92 0.66
CA VAL A 48 8.10 1.90 -0.04
C VAL A 48 9.53 1.87 0.50
N LEU A 49 9.71 1.86 1.82
CA LEU A 49 11.02 1.81 2.47
C LEU A 49 11.78 0.55 2.04
N PHE A 50 11.11 -0.59 2.05
CA PHE A 50 11.58 -1.82 1.44
C PHE A 50 12.01 -1.45 -0.01
N MET A 51 11.12 -1.03 -0.91
CA MET A 51 11.45 -0.79 -2.34
C MET A 51 12.72 0.04 -2.56
N VAL A 52 12.87 1.14 -1.84
CA VAL A 52 13.97 2.09 -2.07
C VAL A 52 15.29 1.66 -1.44
N THR A 53 15.27 0.84 -0.39
CA THR A 53 16.48 0.37 0.32
C THR A 53 17.19 -0.80 -0.36
N ARG A 54 16.62 -1.38 -1.42
CA ARG A 54 17.32 -2.36 -2.25
C ARG A 54 18.62 -1.81 -2.83
N SER A 55 19.60 -2.70 -2.99
CA SER A 55 20.81 -2.43 -3.80
C SER A 55 20.44 -1.72 -5.09
N LYS A 56 21.27 -0.77 -5.54
CA LYS A 56 21.03 0.05 -6.73
C LYS A 56 20.79 -0.78 -8.00
N ASN A 57 21.30 -2.02 -8.03
CA ASN A 57 21.13 -2.95 -9.15
C ASN A 57 19.85 -3.80 -9.08
N VAL A 58 19.03 -3.62 -8.04
CA VAL A 58 17.76 -4.34 -7.83
C VAL A 58 16.61 -3.35 -7.94
N THR A 59 15.65 -3.67 -8.82
CA THR A 59 14.39 -2.95 -8.96
C THR A 59 13.27 -3.85 -8.47
N VAL A 60 12.52 -3.40 -7.46
CA VAL A 60 11.24 -3.99 -7.14
C VAL A 60 10.19 -3.30 -8.00
N ARG A 61 9.58 -4.07 -8.89
CA ARG A 61 8.66 -3.55 -9.91
C ARG A 61 7.28 -3.30 -9.33
N ASP A 62 6.77 -4.25 -8.55
CA ASP A 62 5.43 -4.20 -8.00
C ASP A 62 5.43 -4.81 -6.60
N ILE A 63 4.68 -4.20 -5.69
CA ILE A 63 4.29 -4.77 -4.40
C ILE A 63 2.77 -4.66 -4.31
N VAL A 64 2.11 -5.80 -4.15
CA VAL A 64 0.66 -5.88 -3.90
C VAL A 64 0.49 -6.24 -2.43
N ILE A 65 -0.27 -5.44 -1.68
CA ILE A 65 -0.54 -5.65 -0.26
C ILE A 65 -2.02 -5.40 0.02
N LEU A 66 -2.65 -6.30 0.78
CA LEU A 66 -4.07 -6.22 1.13
C LEU A 66 -4.28 -6.60 2.60
N PRO A 67 -5.32 -6.05 3.25
CA PRO A 67 -5.87 -6.64 4.46
C PRO A 67 -6.39 -8.05 4.16
N ASN A 68 -6.11 -9.03 5.02
CA ASN A 68 -6.51 -10.44 4.81
C ASN A 68 -8.03 -10.65 4.72
N SER A 69 -8.84 -9.73 5.24
CA SER A 69 -10.30 -9.81 5.18
C SER A 69 -10.88 -9.28 3.86
N VAL A 70 -10.05 -8.72 2.99
CA VAL A 70 -10.45 -8.17 1.70
C VAL A 70 -10.12 -9.20 0.61
N ASP A 71 -11.15 -9.58 -0.14
CA ASP A 71 -11.04 -10.36 -1.39
C ASP A 71 -11.32 -9.41 -2.56
N LEU A 72 -10.38 -9.30 -3.52
CA LEU A 72 -10.40 -8.35 -4.65
C LEU A 72 -10.12 -9.04 -5.98
#